data_AF-A0A3Q2PKR7-F1
#
_entry.id   AF-A0A3Q2PKR7-F1
#
_cell.length_a   1.000
_cell.length_b   1.000
_cell.length_c   1.000
_cell.angle_alpha   90.00
_cell.angle_beta   90.00
_cell.angle_gamma   90.00
#
_symmetry.space_group_name_H-M   'P 1'
#
loop_
_entity.id
_entity.type
_entity.pdbx_description
1 polymer ?
#
loop_
_entity_poly.entity_id
_entity_poly.type
_entity_poly.pdbx_seq_one_letter_code
_entity_poly.pdbx_strand_id
1 'polypeptide(L)'
;MMQDSPDAEAERNPSQSDLSMLSVDIQRTSPGFEDRLRSLSAAELLERLTETEANIRRFSEELVQQLAVRDELDFEKEVKNSFISALIDVQNRQKEHRESLRRKKKLKGNHSSSYLTTVIPYEKKGLPPSVEDLQILTKILQAMRDDSDRVPGLLTDYILNGELFSPRFLPCGHH
;
A
#
# COMPACT_ATOMS: atom_id res chain seq x y z
N MET A 1 24.71 -7.98 28.16
CA MET A 1 24.45 -9.34 27.66
C MET A 1 23.34 -9.21 26.64
N MET A 2 23.67 -9.40 25.37
CA MET A 2 22.70 -9.57 24.29
C MET A 2 22.11 -10.95 24.44
N GLN A 3 20.79 -11.09 24.30
CA GLN A 3 20.18 -12.38 23.99
C GLN A 3 19.23 -12.15 22.81
N ASP A 4 19.55 -12.86 21.74
CA ASP A 4 18.88 -12.93 20.46
C ASP A 4 17.46 -13.48 20.55
N SER A 5 16.64 -13.09 19.58
CA SER A 5 15.34 -13.68 19.26
C SER A 5 15.45 -15.16 18.88
N PRO A 6 14.31 -15.88 18.88
CA PRO A 6 13.99 -16.65 17.69
C PRO A 6 12.63 -16.25 17.13
N ASP A 7 12.70 -16.03 15.83
CA ASP A 7 11.63 -15.99 14.86
C ASP A 7 10.78 -17.28 14.93
N ALA A 8 9.47 -17.10 14.92
CA ALA A 8 8.51 -18.13 14.62
C ALA A 8 7.28 -17.42 14.04
N GLU A 9 7.32 -17.19 12.74
CA GLU A 9 6.14 -17.03 11.90
C GLU A 9 5.19 -18.21 12.16
N ALA A 10 4.34 -18.05 13.17
CA ALA A 10 3.17 -18.88 13.34
C ALA A 10 2.20 -18.45 12.24
N GLU A 11 2.38 -19.06 11.06
CA GLU A 11 1.33 -19.37 10.10
C GLU A 11 0.05 -19.68 10.88
N ARG A 12 -0.79 -18.65 11.05
CA ARG A 12 -2.08 -18.78 11.71
C ARG A 12 -2.99 -19.52 10.76
N ASN A 13 -2.79 -20.84 10.69
CA ASN A 13 -3.77 -21.76 10.15
C ASN A 13 -5.09 -21.46 10.88
N PRO A 14 -6.13 -20.99 10.19
CA PRO A 14 -7.41 -20.74 10.82
C PRO A 14 -7.91 -22.09 11.37
N SER A 15 -7.94 -22.20 12.69
CA SER A 15 -8.40 -23.37 13.42
C SER A 15 -9.79 -23.78 12.91
N GLN A 16 -10.06 -25.08 12.81
CA GLN A 16 -11.35 -25.64 12.35
C GLN A 16 -12.59 -25.03 13.04
N SER A 17 -12.44 -24.46 14.24
CA SER A 17 -13.53 -23.77 14.95
C SER A 17 -14.03 -22.51 14.22
N ASP A 18 -13.15 -21.78 13.52
CA ASP A 18 -13.51 -20.50 12.88
C ASP A 18 -14.29 -20.74 11.57
N LEU A 19 -13.99 -21.84 10.87
CA LEU A 19 -14.76 -22.28 9.69
C LEU A 19 -16.14 -22.83 10.07
N SER A 20 -16.25 -23.49 11.24
CA SER A 20 -17.51 -24.04 11.72
C SER A 20 -18.54 -22.97 12.09
N MET A 21 -18.09 -21.78 12.53
CA MET A 21 -18.99 -20.65 12.80
C MET A 21 -19.65 -20.12 11.52
N LEU A 22 -18.92 -20.07 10.41
CA LEU A 22 -19.48 -19.71 9.10
C LEU A 22 -20.41 -20.81 8.55
N SER A 23 -20.07 -22.08 8.79
CA SER A 23 -20.91 -23.21 8.39
C SER A 23 -22.25 -23.27 9.13
N VAL A 24 -22.31 -22.78 10.38
CA VAL A 24 -23.56 -22.67 11.16
C VAL A 24 -24.50 -21.63 10.56
N ASP A 25 -23.97 -20.52 10.05
CA ASP A 25 -24.80 -19.47 9.43
C ASP A 25 -25.27 -19.83 8.02
N ILE A 26 -24.53 -20.68 7.29
CA ILE A 26 -24.98 -21.25 6.00
C ILE A 26 -26.12 -22.26 6.19
N GLN A 27 -26.23 -22.86 7.38
CA GLN A 27 -27.29 -23.82 7.74
C GLN A 27 -28.54 -23.15 8.34
N ARG A 28 -28.69 -21.83 8.17
CA ARG A 28 -29.88 -21.05 8.56
C ARG A 28 -30.95 -20.99 7.46
N THR A 29 -31.09 -22.04 6.67
CA THR A 29 -32.40 -22.32 6.08
C THR A 29 -33.36 -22.61 7.23
N SER A 30 -34.23 -21.64 7.52
CA SER A 30 -35.28 -21.65 8.55
C SER A 30 -35.82 -23.05 8.92
N PRO A 31 -36.14 -23.33 10.20
CA PRO A 31 -36.85 -24.56 10.57
C PRO A 31 -38.07 -24.78 9.67
N GLY A 32 -38.17 -25.96 9.04
CA GLY A 32 -39.22 -26.27 8.05
C GLY A 32 -38.91 -25.88 6.59
N PHE A 33 -37.67 -25.51 6.27
CA PHE A 33 -37.26 -25.24 4.89
C PHE A 33 -37.44 -26.46 3.97
N GLU A 34 -37.03 -27.64 4.43
CA GLU A 34 -37.19 -28.90 3.70
C GLU A 34 -38.66 -29.23 3.42
N ASP A 35 -39.55 -29.09 4.40
CA ASP A 35 -40.99 -29.32 4.22
C ASP A 35 -41.59 -28.34 3.22
N ARG A 36 -41.12 -27.08 3.25
CA ARG A 36 -41.51 -26.05 2.30
C ARG A 36 -41.00 -26.37 0.89
N LEU A 37 -39.77 -26.86 0.73
CA LEU A 37 -39.26 -27.32 -0.57
C LEU A 37 -40.08 -28.50 -1.12
N ARG A 38 -40.45 -29.47 -0.27
CA ARG A 38 -41.28 -30.62 -0.65
C ARG A 38 -42.69 -30.23 -1.06
N SER A 39 -43.19 -29.09 -0.58
CA SER A 39 -44.51 -28.56 -0.96
C SER A 39 -44.54 -27.84 -2.31
N LEU A 40 -43.37 -27.48 -2.87
CA LEU A 40 -43.26 -26.77 -4.14
C LEU A 40 -43.32 -27.75 -5.33
N SER A 41 -43.87 -27.27 -6.44
CA SER A 41 -43.82 -27.97 -7.71
C SER A 41 -42.41 -27.96 -8.31
N ALA A 42 -42.16 -28.87 -9.25
CA ALA A 42 -40.88 -28.96 -9.95
C ALA A 42 -40.51 -27.64 -10.69
N ALA A 43 -41.49 -26.90 -11.20
CA ALA A 43 -41.26 -25.62 -11.86
C ALA A 43 -40.82 -24.54 -10.86
N GLU A 44 -41.49 -24.43 -9.71
CA GLU A 44 -41.14 -23.47 -8.65
C GLU A 44 -39.76 -23.78 -8.04
N LEU A 45 -39.40 -25.07 -7.92
CA LEU A 45 -38.08 -25.48 -7.47
C LEU A 45 -36.99 -25.08 -8.46
N LEU A 46 -37.22 -25.26 -9.76
CA LEU A 46 -36.27 -24.87 -10.80
C LEU A 46 -36.08 -23.34 -10.85
N GLU A 47 -37.17 -22.58 -10.69
CA GLU A 47 -37.12 -21.12 -10.61
C GLU A 47 -36.30 -20.67 -9.39
N ARG A 48 -36.56 -21.23 -8.20
CA ARG A 48 -35.77 -20.94 -6.99
C ARG A 48 -34.30 -21.33 -7.12
N LEU A 49 -34.01 -22.45 -7.78
CA LEU A 49 -32.64 -22.88 -8.05
C LEU A 49 -31.95 -21.88 -8.98
N THR A 50 -32.62 -21.48 -10.06
CA THR A 50 -32.09 -20.49 -11.02
C THR A 50 -31.86 -19.14 -10.34
N GLU A 51 -32.78 -18.69 -9.49
CA GLU A 51 -32.64 -17.47 -8.70
C GLU A 51 -31.45 -17.57 -7.74
N THR A 52 -31.31 -18.69 -7.03
CA THR A 52 -30.20 -18.92 -6.09
C THR A 52 -28.86 -18.95 -6.83
N GLU A 53 -28.77 -19.62 -7.97
CA GLU A 53 -27.58 -19.63 -8.81
C GLU A 53 -27.24 -18.24 -9.35
N ALA A 54 -28.24 -17.47 -9.79
CA ALA A 54 -28.05 -16.10 -10.23
C ALA A 54 -27.56 -15.19 -9.09
N ASN A 55 -28.11 -15.38 -7.88
CA ASN A 55 -27.67 -14.66 -6.68
C ASN A 55 -26.25 -15.03 -6.29
N ILE A 56 -25.89 -16.32 -6.30
CA ILE A 56 -24.52 -16.79 -6.03
C ILE A 56 -23.55 -16.13 -7.01
N ARG A 57 -23.86 -16.11 -8.31
CA ARG A 57 -23.02 -15.46 -9.33
C ARG A 57 -22.86 -13.97 -9.05
N ARG A 58 -23.95 -13.25 -8.80
CA ARG A 58 -23.93 -11.81 -8.51
C ARG A 58 -23.09 -11.49 -7.26
N PHE A 59 -23.31 -12.22 -6.16
CA PHE A 59 -22.55 -11.99 -4.93
C PHE A 59 -21.08 -12.36 -5.06
N SER A 60 -20.77 -13.41 -5.82
CA SER A 60 -19.38 -13.79 -6.10
C SER A 60 -18.66 -12.70 -6.90
N GLU A 61 -19.34 -12.12 -7.90
CA GLU A 61 -18.81 -11.00 -8.68
C GLU A 61 -18.60 -9.75 -7.81
N GLU A 62 -19.58 -9.39 -6.98
CA GLU A 62 -19.47 -8.27 -6.04
C GLU A 62 -18.31 -8.47 -5.05
N LEU A 63 -18.14 -9.69 -4.53
CA LEU A 63 -17.03 -10.03 -3.64
C LEU A 63 -15.67 -9.86 -4.34
N VAL A 64 -15.53 -10.31 -5.59
CA VAL A 64 -14.29 -10.13 -6.37
C VAL A 64 -14.00 -8.65 -6.58
N GLN A 65 -15.01 -7.84 -6.90
CA GLN A 65 -14.85 -6.39 -7.05
C GLN A 65 -14.41 -5.73 -5.74
N GLN A 66 -15.04 -6.09 -4.62
CA GLN A 66 -14.68 -5.57 -3.29
C GLN A 66 -13.25 -5.95 -2.89
N LEU A 67 -12.82 -7.18 -3.17
CA LEU A 67 -11.45 -7.62 -2.91
C LEU A 67 -10.44 -6.83 -3.74
N ALA A 68 -10.71 -6.60 -5.03
CA ALA A 68 -9.84 -5.79 -5.88
C ALA A 68 -9.71 -4.35 -5.36
N VAL A 69 -10.82 -3.72 -4.94
CA VAL A 69 -10.80 -2.37 -4.35
C VAL A 69 -10.01 -2.35 -3.03
N ARG A 70 -10.18 -3.38 -2.19
CA ARG A 70 -9.42 -3.49 -0.94
C ARG A 70 -7.92 -3.57 -1.21
N ASP A 71 -7.50 -4.41 -2.16
CA ASP A 71 -6.08 -4.61 -2.49
C ASP A 71 -5.46 -3.31 -3.06
N GLU A 72 -6.21 -2.55 -3.87
CA GLU A 72 -5.77 -1.22 -4.35
C GLU A 72 -5.56 -0.24 -3.16
N LEU A 73 -6.52 -0.19 -2.23
CA LEU A 73 -6.41 0.68 -1.04
C LEU A 73 -5.26 0.26 -0.11
N ASP A 74 -5.03 -1.05 0.04
CA ASP A 74 -3.91 -1.58 0.83
C ASP A 74 -2.57 -1.20 0.18
N PHE A 75 -2.47 -1.28 -1.14
CA PHE A 75 -1.31 -0.79 -1.88
C PHE A 75 -1.07 0.71 -1.69
N GLU A 76 -2.12 1.55 -1.84
CA GLU A 76 -1.97 2.98 -1.60
C GLU A 76 -1.50 3.29 -0.18
N LYS A 77 -2.04 2.58 0.81
CA LYS A 77 -1.69 2.72 2.22
C LYS A 77 -0.23 2.31 2.45
N GLU A 78 0.22 1.22 1.83
CA GLU A 78 1.61 0.78 1.91
C GLU A 78 2.56 1.84 1.33
N VAL A 79 2.26 2.37 0.14
CA VAL A 79 3.04 3.45 -0.48
C VAL A 79 3.09 4.69 0.42
N LYS A 80 1.94 5.14 0.95
CA LYS A 80 1.86 6.29 1.87
C LYS A 80 2.67 6.06 3.15
N ASN A 81 2.58 4.87 3.74
CA ASN A 81 3.33 4.52 4.96
C ASN A 81 4.84 4.43 4.70
N SER A 82 5.23 3.86 3.56
CA SER A 82 6.64 3.80 3.13
C SER A 82 7.23 5.21 2.96
N PHE A 83 6.47 6.11 2.32
CA PHE A 83 6.85 7.52 2.20
C PHE A 83 7.00 8.20 3.56
N ILE A 84 6.01 8.05 4.45
CA ILE A 84 6.06 8.65 5.80
C ILE A 84 7.30 8.17 6.56
N SER A 85 7.57 6.86 6.57
CA SER A 85 8.74 6.30 7.23
C SER A 85 10.05 6.84 6.66
N ALA A 86 10.20 6.84 5.34
CA ALA A 86 11.39 7.38 4.68
C ALA A 86 11.60 8.87 4.98
N LEU A 87 10.51 9.65 5.02
CA LEU A 87 10.56 11.07 5.33
C LEU A 87 11.01 11.31 6.78
N ILE A 88 10.45 10.56 7.73
CA ILE A 88 10.82 10.63 9.15
C ILE A 88 12.30 10.27 9.32
N ASP A 89 12.79 9.23 8.66
CA ASP A 89 14.20 8.82 8.73
C ASP A 89 15.15 9.92 8.26
N VAL A 90 14.87 10.53 7.10
CA VAL A 90 15.68 11.64 6.56
C VAL A 90 15.65 12.84 7.52
N GLN A 91 14.48 13.18 8.05
CA GLN A 91 14.35 14.27 9.02
C GLN A 91 15.11 14.01 10.32
N ASN A 92 15.07 12.78 10.83
CA ASN A 92 15.80 12.37 12.03
C ASN A 92 17.31 12.47 11.81
N ARG A 93 17.83 11.99 10.68
CA ARG A 93 19.25 12.14 10.32
C ARG A 93 19.68 13.59 10.21
N GLN A 94 18.87 14.44 9.57
CA GLN A 94 19.15 15.87 9.48
C GLN A 94 19.18 16.52 10.87
N LYS A 95 18.26 16.14 11.76
CA LYS A 95 18.24 16.62 13.15
C LYS A 95 19.49 16.18 13.92
N GLU A 96 19.86 14.91 13.84
CA GLU A 96 21.08 14.37 14.45
C GLU A 96 22.34 15.09 13.94
N HIS A 97 22.43 15.31 12.63
CA HIS A 97 23.53 16.07 12.04
C HIS A 97 23.61 17.48 12.62
N ARG A 98 22.47 18.20 12.67
CA ARG A 98 22.38 19.54 13.27
C ARG A 98 22.77 19.57 14.76
N GLU A 99 22.37 18.57 15.53
CA GLU A 99 22.74 18.46 16.94
C GLU A 99 24.23 18.14 17.13
N SER A 100 24.80 17.28 16.29
CA SER A 100 26.23 16.97 16.30
C SER A 100 27.11 18.19 16.02
N LEU A 101 26.67 19.08 15.11
CA LEU A 101 27.35 20.35 14.81
C LEU A 101 27.27 21.33 15.98
N ARG A 102 26.13 21.40 16.70
CA ARG A 102 26.00 22.24 17.91
C ARG A 102 26.90 21.76 19.05
N ARG A 103 27.13 20.44 19.17
CA ARG A 103 28.09 19.87 20.13
C ARG A 103 29.54 20.14 19.72
N LYS A 104 29.88 20.02 18.42
CA LYS A 104 31.23 20.29 17.89
C LYS A 104 31.64 21.77 17.89
N LYS A 105 30.68 22.71 17.73
CA LYS A 105 30.93 24.16 17.78
C LYS A 105 31.39 24.65 19.17
N LYS A 106 31.24 23.85 20.24
CA LYS A 106 31.81 24.14 21.56
C LYS A 106 33.32 23.82 21.67
N LEU A 107 33.94 23.19 20.67
CA LEU A 107 35.33 22.70 20.77
C LEU A 107 36.28 23.13 19.64
N LYS A 108 35.81 23.61 18.48
CA LYS A 108 36.73 24.19 17.48
C LYS A 108 36.00 25.14 16.54
N GLY A 109 36.53 26.36 16.42
CA GLY A 109 36.07 27.36 15.47
C GLY A 109 36.34 26.94 14.03
N ASN A 110 35.45 27.39 13.16
CA ASN A 110 35.64 27.61 11.72
C ASN A 110 35.92 26.37 10.84
N HIS A 111 34.85 25.78 10.28
CA HIS A 111 34.75 25.40 8.86
C HIS A 111 33.27 25.11 8.55
N SER A 112 32.64 26.00 7.79
CA SER A 112 31.28 25.85 7.27
C SER A 112 31.31 24.85 6.11
N SER A 113 31.10 23.56 6.37
CA SER A 113 30.68 22.65 5.31
C SER A 113 29.25 23.03 4.93
N SER A 114 29.08 23.65 3.76
CA SER A 114 27.78 23.97 3.20
C SER A 114 27.18 22.69 2.61
N TYR A 115 26.55 21.88 3.46
CA TYR A 115 25.71 20.80 2.96
C TYR A 115 24.43 21.42 2.38
N LEU A 116 24.23 21.18 1.09
CA LEU A 116 23.09 21.64 0.31
C LEU A 116 21.80 21.03 0.89
N THR A 117 20.96 21.84 1.53
CA THR A 117 19.61 21.43 1.94
C THR A 117 18.71 21.40 0.70
N THR A 118 18.78 20.35 -0.10
CA THR A 118 17.83 20.17 -1.21
C THR A 118 16.44 19.93 -0.63
N VAL A 119 15.62 20.96 -0.69
CA VAL A 119 14.18 20.88 -0.41
C VAL A 119 13.56 20.22 -1.64
N ILE A 120 12.88 19.09 -1.45
CA ILE A 120 12.13 18.47 -2.54
C ILE A 120 11.02 19.46 -2.95
N PRO A 121 10.97 19.91 -4.23
CA PRO A 121 9.92 20.80 -4.69
C PRO A 121 8.56 20.12 -4.52
N TYR A 122 7.69 20.73 -3.71
CA TYR A 122 6.30 20.30 -3.56
C TYR A 122 5.39 21.47 -3.93
N GLU A 123 4.67 21.33 -5.04
CA GLU A 123 3.66 22.30 -5.42
C GLU A 123 2.34 21.93 -4.72
N LYS A 124 1.86 22.81 -3.83
CA LYS A 124 0.63 22.58 -3.08
C LYS A 124 -0.59 22.84 -3.98
N LYS A 125 -0.81 21.98 -4.99
CA LYS A 125 -1.91 22.07 -5.98
C LYS A 125 -3.31 21.82 -5.37
N GLY A 126 -3.47 21.90 -4.05
CA GLY A 126 -4.73 21.62 -3.33
C GLY A 126 -5.14 20.14 -3.30
N LEU A 127 -4.56 19.31 -4.15
CA LEU A 127 -4.74 17.87 -4.20
C LEU A 127 -3.59 17.16 -3.45
N PRO A 128 -3.85 16.06 -2.72
CA PRO A 128 -2.81 15.18 -2.21
C PRO A 128 -1.92 14.69 -3.37
N PRO A 129 -0.61 14.48 -3.14
CA PRO A 129 0.27 13.89 -4.16
C PRO A 129 -0.24 12.51 -4.59
N SER A 130 -0.08 12.20 -5.87
CA SER A 130 -0.52 10.91 -6.41
C SER A 130 0.31 9.76 -5.83
N VAL A 131 -0.20 8.53 -5.94
CA VAL A 131 0.53 7.32 -5.52
C VAL A 131 1.89 7.21 -6.24
N GLU A 132 1.92 7.59 -7.52
CA GLU A 132 3.14 7.58 -8.33
C GLU A 132 4.15 8.63 -7.86
N ASP A 133 3.69 9.85 -7.55
CA ASP A 133 4.54 10.89 -6.95
C ASP A 133 5.14 10.39 -5.64
N LEU A 134 4.32 9.81 -4.76
CA LEU A 134 4.78 9.28 -3.48
C LEU A 134 5.86 8.21 -3.65
N GLN A 135 5.77 7.35 -4.67
CA GLN A 135 6.82 6.37 -4.96
C GLN A 135 8.13 7.01 -5.40
N ILE A 136 8.09 8.01 -6.30
CA ILE A 136 9.29 8.72 -6.76
C ILE A 136 9.92 9.49 -5.59
N LEU A 137 9.10 10.21 -4.83
CA LEU A 137 9.52 10.93 -3.63
C LEU A 137 10.15 9.99 -2.59
N THR A 138 9.58 8.80 -2.40
CA THR A 138 10.15 7.78 -1.51
C THR A 138 11.53 7.33 -1.98
N LYS A 139 11.72 7.09 -3.29
CA LYS A 139 13.03 6.74 -3.87
C LYS A 139 14.06 7.84 -3.66
N ILE A 140 13.67 9.11 -3.83
CA ILE A 140 14.54 10.27 -3.56
C ILE A 140 14.93 10.31 -2.08
N LEU A 141 13.96 10.17 -1.17
CA LEU A 141 14.22 10.19 0.27
C LEU A 141 15.16 9.06 0.71
N GLN A 142 14.97 7.85 0.18
CA GLN A 142 15.88 6.73 0.43
C GLN A 142 17.29 7.01 -0.11
N ALA A 143 17.40 7.52 -1.34
CA ALA A 143 18.69 7.89 -1.92
C ALA A 143 19.39 8.98 -1.12
N MET A 144 18.66 9.95 -0.57
CA MET A 144 19.19 10.98 0.34
C MET A 144 19.64 10.39 1.68
N ARG A 145 18.86 9.46 2.25
CA ARG A 145 19.20 8.78 3.51
C ARG A 145 20.51 8.01 3.40
N ASP A 146 20.74 7.42 2.23
CA ASP A 146 21.88 6.54 1.95
C ASP A 146 23.06 7.28 1.29
N ASP A 147 23.03 8.63 1.25
CA ASP A 147 24.04 9.50 0.63
C ASP A 147 24.41 9.09 -0.82
N SER A 148 23.40 8.68 -1.59
CA SER A 148 23.58 8.15 -2.94
C SER A 148 23.80 9.26 -3.98
N ASP A 149 24.77 9.08 -4.88
CA ASP A 149 25.02 9.96 -6.04
C ASP A 149 23.85 10.03 -7.04
N ARG A 150 22.80 9.20 -6.87
CA ARG A 150 21.62 9.17 -7.72
C ARG A 150 20.63 10.30 -7.42
N VAL A 151 20.74 10.96 -6.26
CA VAL A 151 19.82 12.03 -5.83
C VAL A 151 19.66 13.13 -6.88
N PRO A 152 20.73 13.71 -7.48
CA PRO A 152 20.59 14.76 -8.49
C PRO A 152 19.85 14.32 -9.75
N GLY A 153 20.06 13.07 -10.19
CA GLY A 153 19.35 12.50 -11.34
C GLY A 153 17.87 12.30 -11.03
N LEU A 154 17.55 11.68 -9.90
CA LEU A 154 16.16 11.46 -9.48
C LEU A 154 15.38 12.77 -9.29
N LEU A 155 16.02 13.81 -8.73
CA LEU A 155 15.42 15.14 -8.61
C LEU A 155 15.19 15.77 -9.97
N THR A 156 16.15 15.65 -10.89
CA THR A 156 16.04 16.17 -12.26
C THR A 156 14.88 15.51 -12.99
N ASP A 157 14.79 14.18 -12.92
CA ASP A 157 13.72 13.41 -13.55
C ASP A 157 12.35 13.77 -12.96
N TYR A 158 12.26 13.93 -11.66
CA TYR A 158 11.01 14.35 -11.01
C TYR A 158 10.59 15.77 -11.42
N ILE A 159 11.53 16.71 -11.48
CA ILE A 159 11.26 18.10 -11.88
C ILE A 159 10.86 18.19 -13.36
N LEU A 160 11.51 17.42 -14.24
CA LEU A 160 11.28 17.49 -15.68
C LEU A 160 10.12 16.61 -16.16
N ASN A 161 9.90 15.45 -15.53
CA ASN A 161 8.98 14.41 -16.00
C ASN A 161 7.83 14.11 -15.04
N GLY A 162 7.73 14.79 -13.89
CA GLY A 162 6.70 14.58 -12.86
C GLY A 162 5.25 14.79 -13.31
N GLU A 163 5.01 15.21 -14.56
CA GLU A 163 3.66 15.29 -15.16
C GLU A 163 3.45 14.40 -16.39
N LEU A 164 4.45 13.61 -16.84
CA LEU A 164 4.43 12.89 -18.12
C LEU A 164 4.79 11.40 -18.07
N PHE A 165 4.83 10.75 -16.90
CA PHE A 165 4.71 9.28 -16.83
C PHE A 165 3.27 8.80 -17.13
N SER A 166 2.64 9.39 -18.15
CA SER A 166 1.55 8.74 -18.88
C SER A 166 2.22 7.73 -19.83
N PRO A 167 1.90 6.43 -19.80
CA PRO A 167 2.62 5.41 -20.56
C PRO A 167 2.20 5.50 -22.03
N ARG A 168 2.69 6.50 -22.76
CA ARG A 168 2.67 6.48 -24.22
C ARG A 168 3.89 5.70 -24.70
N PHE A 169 3.68 4.39 -24.82
CA PHE A 169 4.38 3.57 -25.79
C PHE A 169 4.49 4.33 -27.12
N LEU A 170 5.69 4.68 -27.56
CA LEU A 170 5.97 4.93 -28.96
C LEU A 170 7.36 4.32 -29.31
N PRO A 171 7.46 3.64 -30.45
CA PRO A 171 8.55 2.74 -30.75
C PRO A 171 9.77 3.48 -31.29
N CYS A 172 10.95 2.94 -31.00
CA CYS A 172 12.21 3.35 -31.62
C CYS A 172 12.32 2.84 -33.06
N GLY A 173 12.89 3.68 -33.93
CA GLY A 173 13.59 3.26 -35.16
C GLY A 173 13.13 4.05 -36.39
N HIS A 174 13.79 5.15 -36.75
CA HIS A 174 15.09 5.30 -37.44
C HIS A 174 14.95 5.38 -38.97
N HIS A 175 15.42 6.50 -39.51
CA HIS A 175 16.11 6.57 -40.79
C HIS A 175 17.23 7.60 -40.73
#